data_AF-A0ABD0RIP3-F1
#
_entry.id   AF-A0ABD0RIP3-F1
#
_cell.length_a   1.000
_cell.length_b   1.000
_cell.length_c   1.000
_cell.angle_alpha   90.00
_cell.angle_beta   90.00
_cell.angle_gamma   90.00
#
_symmetry.space_group_name_H-M   'P 1'
#
loop_
_entity.id
_entity.type
_entity.pdbx_description
1 polymer ?
#
loop_
_entity_poly.entity_id
_entity_poly.type
_entity_poly.pdbx_seq_one_letter_code
_entity_poly.pdbx_strand_id
1 'polypeptide(L)' 'RTKTLPDITPILITIDPDRDTPEALAAYVKEFSPKLIGLTGTTAQIEQVSRAYRVYYSQSAEISSSIASHMKKYKH' A
#
# COMPACT_ATOMS: atom_id res chain seq x y z
N ARG A 1 32.60 -18.29 17.09
CA ARG A 1 32.17 -17.69 15.80
C ARG A 1 30.83 -17.00 16.03
N THR A 2 30.81 -15.67 16.18
CA THR A 2 29.56 -14.91 16.22
C THR A 2 28.97 -14.91 14.81
N LYS A 3 27.80 -15.54 14.63
CA LYS A 3 27.10 -15.58 13.34
C LYS A 3 26.52 -14.18 13.13
N THR A 4 27.19 -13.34 12.34
CA THR A 4 26.63 -12.06 11.92
C THR A 4 25.37 -12.33 11.10
N LEU A 5 24.26 -11.73 11.50
CA LEU A 5 23.03 -11.79 10.73
C LEU A 5 23.28 -11.15 9.35
N PRO A 6 22.66 -11.67 8.28
CA PRO A 6 22.73 -11.03 6.96
C PRO A 6 22.18 -9.61 7.03
N ASP A 7 22.68 -8.72 6.16
CA ASP A 7 22.13 -7.37 6.05
C ASP A 7 20.72 -7.47 5.44
N ILE A 8 19.74 -6.93 6.15
CA ILE A 8 18.32 -6.96 5.77
C ILE A 8 17.91 -5.53 5.43
N THR A 9 17.31 -5.36 4.24
CA THR A 9 16.71 -4.11 3.82
C THR A 9 15.20 -4.17 4.06
N PRO A 10 14.66 -3.48 5.08
CA PRO A 10 13.23 -3.41 5.29
C PRO A 10 12.59 -2.44 4.28
N ILE A 11 11.52 -2.89 3.63
CA ILE A 11 10.73 -2.13 2.67
C ILE A 11 9.31 -1.99 3.20
N LEU A 12 8.80 -0.77 3.23
CA LEU A 12 7.41 -0.44 3.47
C LEU A 12 6.78 0.02 2.16
N ILE A 13 5.71 -0.64 1.72
CA ILE A 13 4.95 -0.25 0.52
C ILE A 13 3.56 0.17 0.98
N THR A 14 3.14 1.40 0.67
CA THR A 14 1.78 1.84 0.99
C THR A 14 0.72 1.15 0.12
N ILE A 15 -0.48 1.01 0.65
CA ILE A 15 -1.69 0.57 -0.08
C ILE A 15 -2.70 1.72 -0.31
N ASP A 16 -2.41 2.92 0.19
CA ASP A 16 -3.30 4.10 0.14
C ASP A 16 -2.55 5.32 -0.45
N PRO A 17 -2.19 5.29 -1.75
CA PRO A 17 -1.34 6.32 -2.36
C PRO A 17 -1.99 7.71 -2.44
N ASP A 18 -3.32 7.79 -2.29
CA ASP A 18 -4.05 9.07 -2.28
C ASP A 18 -3.81 9.85 -0.98
N ARG A 19 -3.45 9.16 0.11
CA ARG A 19 -3.17 9.75 1.43
C ARG A 19 -1.69 9.73 1.76
N ASP A 20 -0.99 8.66 1.38
CA ASP A 20 0.43 8.46 1.68
C ASP A 20 1.32 9.03 0.57
N THR A 21 1.49 10.36 0.59
CA THR A 21 2.38 11.05 -0.37
C THR A 21 3.86 10.69 -0.12
N PRO A 22 4.75 10.89 -1.12
CA PRO A 22 6.17 10.65 -0.96
C PRO A 22 6.79 11.41 0.23
N GLU A 23 6.37 12.64 0.49
CA GLU A 23 6.87 13.48 1.58
C GLU A 23 6.44 12.93 2.94
N ALA A 24 5.18 12.52 3.07
CA ALA A 24 4.65 11.92 4.29
C ALA A 24 5.35 10.60 4.63
N LEU A 25 5.54 9.75 3.62
CA LEU A 25 6.28 8.49 3.76
C LEU A 25 7.75 8.71 4.11
N ALA A 26 8.41 9.70 3.50
CA ALA A 26 9.81 10.02 3.79
C ALA A 26 10.00 10.47 5.26
N ALA A 27 9.08 11.30 5.77
CA ALA A 27 9.08 11.70 7.17
C ALA A 27 8.88 10.48 8.09
N TYR A 28 7.88 9.65 7.77
CA TYR A 28 7.58 8.43 8.52
C TYR A 28 8.77 7.49 8.60
N VAL A 29 9.36 7.07 7.46
CA VAL A 29 10.44 6.08 7.48
C VAL A 29 11.69 6.58 8.21
N LYS A 30 11.97 7.89 8.13
CA LYS A 30 13.10 8.52 8.84
C LYS A 30 12.94 8.46 10.35
N GLU A 31 11.72 8.55 10.88
CA GLU A 31 11.45 8.42 12.31
C GLU A 31 11.57 6.97 12.80
N PHE A 32 11.24 5.99 11.96
CA PHE A 32 11.27 4.57 12.34
C PHE A 32 12.68 3.96 12.29
N SER A 33 13.39 4.15 11.18
CA SER A 33 14.74 3.61 11.01
C SER A 33 15.43 4.19 9.79
N PRO A 34 16.73 4.57 9.88
CA PRO A 34 17.50 5.02 8.72
C PRO A 34 17.67 3.93 7.63
N LYS A 35 17.40 2.65 7.94
CA LYS A 35 17.43 1.55 6.96
C LYS A 35 16.09 1.29 6.26
N LEU A 36 14.99 1.86 6.75
CA LEU A 36 13.66 1.63 6.21
C LEU A 36 13.43 2.45 4.94
N ILE A 37 13.00 1.76 3.88
CA ILE A 37 12.69 2.39 2.60
C ILE A 37 11.18 2.39 2.41
N GLY A 38 10.59 3.57 2.22
CA GLY A 38 9.18 3.75 1.91
C GLY A 38 8.96 3.82 0.39
N LEU A 39 8.01 3.04 -0.12
CA LEU A 39 7.61 3.03 -1.51
C LEU A 39 6.13 3.41 -1.62
N THR A 40 5.84 4.31 -2.56
CA THR A 40 4.50 4.70 -3.01
C THR A 40 4.50 4.83 -4.54
N GLY A 41 3.34 5.01 -5.14
CA GLY A 41 3.19 5.08 -6.59
C GLY A 41 1.75 5.35 -7.01
N THR A 42 1.49 5.21 -8.31
CA THR A 42 0.12 5.33 -8.83
C THR A 42 -0.73 4.15 -8.38
N THR A 43 -2.06 4.30 -8.37
CA THR A 43 -3.01 3.22 -8.06
C THR A 43 -2.73 1.95 -8.88
N ALA A 44 -2.41 2.10 -10.17
CA ALA A 44 -2.07 0.98 -11.04
C ALA A 44 -0.79 0.25 -10.61
N GLN A 45 0.22 0.97 -10.11
CA GLN A 45 1.44 0.37 -9.57
C GLN A 45 1.18 -0.37 -8.26
N ILE A 46 0.38 0.22 -7.36
CA ILE A 46 0.00 -0.42 -6.09
C ILE A 46 -0.80 -1.69 -6.35
N GLU A 47 -1.76 -1.66 -7.27
CA GLU A 47 -2.51 -2.84 -7.69
C GLU A 47 -1.63 -3.95 -8.28
N GLN A 48 -0.62 -3.58 -9.07
CA GLN A 48 0.32 -4.55 -9.62
C GLN A 48 1.12 -5.23 -8.50
N VAL A 49 1.61 -4.46 -7.54
CA VAL A 49 2.38 -4.98 -6.39
C VAL A 49 1.48 -5.82 -5.48
N SER A 50 0.27 -5.37 -5.17
CA SER A 50 -0.65 -6.12 -4.32
C SER A 50 -0.97 -7.49 -4.91
N ARG A 51 -1.23 -7.57 -6.23
CA ARG A 51 -1.44 -8.84 -6.93
C ARG A 51 -0.19 -9.73 -6.89
N ALA A 52 0.99 -9.16 -7.14
CA ALA A 52 2.25 -9.90 -7.14
C ALA A 52 2.56 -10.52 -5.75
N TYR A 53 2.28 -9.79 -4.68
CA TYR A 53 2.50 -10.23 -3.29
C TYR A 53 1.26 -10.88 -2.65
N ARG A 54 0.16 -11.05 -3.40
CA ARG A 54 -1.13 -11.61 -2.94
C ARG A 54 -1.69 -10.89 -1.71
N VAL A 55 -1.52 -9.57 -1.67
CA VAL A 55 -2.10 -8.68 -0.66
C VAL A 55 -3.48 -8.26 -1.12
N TYR A 56 -4.50 -8.56 -0.31
CA TYR A 56 -5.84 -8.05 -0.51
C TYR A 56 -6.01 -6.76 0.26
N TYR A 57 -6.43 -5.69 -0.41
CA TYR A 57 -6.85 -4.43 0.20
C TYR A 57 -8.15 -3.99 -0.46
N SER A 58 -9.05 -3.38 0.31
CA SER A 58 -10.26 -2.76 -0.22
C SER A 58 -10.10 -1.25 -0.15
N GLN A 59 -10.19 -0.60 -1.30
CA GLN A 59 -10.34 0.85 -1.32
C GLN A 59 -11.82 1.17 -1.00
N SER A 60 -12.07 2.15 -0.14
CA SER A 60 -13.43 2.59 0.19
C SER A 60 -14.25 2.95 -1.07
N ALA A 61 -13.57 3.40 -2.14
CA ALA A 61 -14.17 3.68 -3.43
C ALA A 61 -14.71 2.43 -4.16
N GLU A 62 -14.06 1.27 -4.02
CA GLU A 62 -14.57 -0.01 -4.57
C GLU A 62 -15.83 -0.48 -3.82
N ILE A 63 -15.87 -0.26 -2.50
CA ILE A 63 -17.07 -0.53 -1.70
C ILE A 63 -18.21 0.37 -2.20
N SER A 64 -17.96 1.67 -2.38
CA SER A 64 -18.96 2.60 -2.90
C SER A 64 -19.44 2.25 -4.32
N SER A 65 -18.54 1.83 -5.22
CA SER A 65 -18.91 1.46 -6.60
C SER A 65 -19.70 0.15 -6.65
N SER A 66 -19.32 -0.85 -5.84
CA SER A 66 -20.04 -2.11 -5.70
C SER A 66 -21.45 -1.91 -5.14
N ILE A 67 -21.59 -1.08 -4.10
CA ILE A 67 -22.89 -0.73 -3.53
C ILE A 67 -23.74 0.05 -4.53
N ALA A 68 -23.16 1.02 -5.24
CA ALA A 68 -23.87 1.77 -6.28
C ALA A 68 -24.36 0.87 -7.43
N SER A 69 -23.54 -0.10 -7.85
CA SER A 69 -23.91 -1.10 -8.86
C SER A 69 -25.01 -2.04 -8.36
N HIS A 70 -24.94 -2.48 -7.10
CA HIS A 70 -25.97 -3.27 -6.46
C HIS A 70 -27.29 -2.48 -6.38
N MET A 71 -27.28 -1.23 -5.90
CA MET A 71 -28.49 -0.41 -5.77
C MET A 71 -29.16 -0.09 -7.11
N LYS A 72 -28.40 0.05 -8.21
CA LYS A 72 -28.98 0.20 -9.56
C LYS A 72 -29.77 -1.03 -10.01
N LYS A 73 -29.38 -2.24 -9.57
CA LYS A 73 -30.05 -3.50 -9.93
C LYS A 73 -31.47 -3.64 -9.35
N TYR A 74 -31.74 -3.01 -8.20
CA TYR A 74 -33.02 -3.14 -7.49
C TYR A 74 -33.96 -1.94 -7.68
N LYS A 75 -33.62 -1.01 -8.60
CA LYS A 75 -34.42 0.20 -8.88
C LYS A 75 -35.41 0.02 -10.05
N HIS A 76 -35.89 -1.21 -10.27
CA HIS A 76 -36.98 -1.52 -11.20
C HIS A 76 -38.16 -2.08 -10.43
#